data_AF-A0AAV8X8H4-F1
#
_entry.id   AF-A0AAV8X8H4-F1
#
_cell.length_a   1.000
_cell.length_b   1.000
_cell.length_c   1.000
_cell.angle_alpha   90.00
_cell.angle_beta   90.00
_cell.angle_gamma   90.00
#
_symmetry.space_group_name_H-M   'P 1'
#
loop_
_entity.id
_entity.type
_entity.pdbx_description
1 polymer ?
#
loop_
_entity_poly.entity_id
_entity_poly.type
_entity_poly.pdbx_seq_one_letter_code
_entity_poly.pdbx_strand_id
1 'polypeptide(L)'
;MNQQNNNSRLIIQPHDTSQQCFKTKADIEQFVDLVKLAPILIKNVDEAEIISAVINQNEFLTEDDHIDLKLFKQSRKGDNHGTNVPEELVQSYTKYIIPDLSDTNIIDVGLRIGGFFNEAGCFNYSIKILNITEEICKKQKQNIFLLRRLLDCYHKRIYAEAIYCEFKAAEATFISAQSTIKELEKLNSVPNLAGLYTNFSLLYFIRSEYDEV
;
A
#
# COMPACT_ATOMS: atom_id res chain seq x y z
N MET A 1 -24.65 -46.39 17.69
CA MET A 1 -23.25 -45.95 17.52
C MET A 1 -23.27 -44.66 16.74
N ASN A 2 -23.29 -43.52 17.45
CA ASN A 2 -23.24 -42.18 16.86
C ASN A 2 -21.80 -41.69 16.95
N GLN A 3 -21.12 -41.53 15.81
CA GLN A 3 -19.87 -40.78 15.73
C GLN A 3 -20.20 -39.34 15.36
N GLN A 4 -20.04 -38.43 16.33
CA GLN A 4 -20.03 -37.00 16.11
C GLN A 4 -18.69 -36.64 15.45
N ASN A 5 -18.76 -36.17 14.20
CA ASN A 5 -17.62 -35.61 13.49
C ASN A 5 -17.34 -34.19 14.00
N ASN A 6 -16.29 -34.05 14.80
CA ASN A 6 -15.72 -32.75 15.19
C ASN A 6 -14.96 -32.16 13.99
N ASN A 7 -15.66 -31.42 13.13
CA ASN A 7 -15.02 -30.50 12.19
C ASN A 7 -14.70 -29.18 12.91
N SER A 8 -13.52 -29.12 13.51
CA SER A 8 -12.92 -27.88 14.00
C SER A 8 -12.52 -27.01 12.80
N ARG A 9 -13.49 -26.24 12.29
CA ARG A 9 -13.21 -25.14 11.35
C ARG A 9 -12.34 -24.12 12.12
N LEU A 10 -11.08 -23.99 11.72
CA LEU A 10 -10.24 -22.86 12.13
C LEU A 10 -10.88 -21.59 11.57
N ILE A 11 -11.75 -20.98 12.37
CA ILE A 11 -12.25 -19.63 12.12
C ILE A 11 -11.08 -18.72 12.45
N ILE A 12 -10.31 -18.33 11.43
CA ILE A 12 -9.40 -17.20 11.53
C ILE A 12 -10.30 -15.98 11.75
N GLN A 13 -10.39 -15.54 13.00
CA GLN A 13 -11.14 -14.33 13.33
C GLN A 13 -10.45 -13.11 12.69
N PRO A 14 -11.22 -12.10 12.25
CA PRO A 14 -10.64 -10.86 11.75
C PRO A 14 -9.76 -10.26 12.84
N HIS A 15 -8.48 -10.11 12.53
CA HIS A 15 -7.49 -9.59 13.45
C HIS A 15 -7.82 -8.13 13.77
N ASP A 16 -7.82 -7.81 15.05
CA ASP A 16 -8.16 -6.51 15.64
C ASP A 16 -7.46 -5.34 14.90
N THR A 17 -8.22 -4.28 14.65
CA THR A 17 -7.99 -3.17 13.71
C THR A 17 -6.92 -2.16 14.16
N SER A 18 -5.91 -2.60 14.90
CA SER A 18 -4.82 -1.76 15.44
C SER A 18 -3.43 -2.28 15.07
N GLN A 19 -3.24 -2.70 13.81
CA GLN A 19 -1.89 -2.91 13.31
C GLN A 19 -1.16 -1.55 13.26
N GLN A 20 -0.22 -1.33 14.17
CA GLN A 20 0.72 -0.23 14.10
C GLN A 20 1.48 -0.31 12.77
N CYS A 21 1.35 0.77 11.99
CA CYS A 21 1.79 0.89 10.61
C CYS A 21 3.31 1.06 10.45
N PHE A 22 4.05 1.29 11.52
CA PHE A 22 5.49 1.46 11.51
C PHE A 22 6.02 0.64 12.68
N LYS A 23 6.90 -0.33 12.41
CA LYS A 23 7.38 -1.27 13.43
C LYS A 23 8.86 -1.08 13.70
N THR A 24 9.60 -0.47 12.78
CA THR A 24 11.05 -0.31 12.86
C THR A 24 11.51 1.11 12.50
N LYS A 25 12.69 1.50 13.00
CA LYS A 25 13.39 2.76 12.62
C LYS A 25 13.65 2.83 11.11
N ALA A 26 13.92 1.68 10.47
CA ALA A 26 14.14 1.59 9.03
C ALA A 26 12.87 1.93 8.22
N ASP A 27 11.69 1.51 8.69
CA ASP A 27 10.40 1.84 8.05
C ASP A 27 10.18 3.36 8.02
N ILE A 28 10.60 4.04 9.09
CA ILE A 28 10.50 5.49 9.26
C ILE A 28 11.49 6.20 8.34
N GLU A 29 12.74 5.75 8.29
CA GLU A 29 13.77 6.34 7.42
C GLU A 29 13.39 6.20 5.94
N GLN A 30 12.89 5.02 5.53
CA GLN A 30 12.41 4.77 4.17
C GLN A 30 11.17 5.62 3.83
N PHE A 31 10.27 5.83 4.81
CA PHE A 31 9.14 6.75 4.66
C PHE A 31 9.60 8.19 4.45
N VAL A 32 10.53 8.67 5.28
CA VAL A 32 11.10 10.01 5.21
C VAL A 32 11.77 10.23 3.86
N ASP A 33 12.50 9.25 3.32
CA ASP A 33 13.10 9.34 1.99
C ASP A 33 12.06 9.35 0.87
N LEU A 34 10.96 8.61 1.00
CA LEU A 34 9.85 8.61 0.04
C LEU A 34 9.08 9.94 0.04
N VAL A 35 8.92 10.55 1.21
CA VAL A 35 8.40 11.90 1.44
C VAL A 35 9.32 12.96 0.82
N LYS A 36 10.63 12.87 1.05
CA LYS A 36 11.65 13.77 0.46
C LYS A 36 11.76 13.66 -1.07
N LEU A 37 11.55 12.46 -1.61
CA LEU A 37 11.49 12.21 -3.05
C LEU A 37 10.17 12.66 -3.70
N ALA A 38 9.21 13.12 -2.89
CA ALA A 38 7.92 13.66 -3.31
C ALA A 38 7.80 15.19 -3.12
N PRO A 39 8.78 16.02 -3.57
CA PRO A 39 8.83 17.47 -3.28
C PRO A 39 7.67 18.30 -3.88
N ILE A 40 6.67 17.65 -4.49
CA ILE A 40 5.48 18.28 -5.06
C ILE A 40 4.20 17.90 -4.30
N LEU A 41 4.16 16.76 -3.60
CA LEU A 41 2.96 16.27 -2.89
C LEU A 41 2.73 16.96 -1.54
N ILE A 42 3.78 17.53 -0.95
CA ILE A 42 3.80 18.06 0.41
C ILE A 42 4.01 19.58 0.38
N LYS A 43 3.20 20.30 -0.41
CA LYS A 43 3.18 21.77 -0.37
C LYS A 43 2.24 22.34 0.70
N ASN A 44 1.39 21.50 1.30
CA ASN A 44 0.32 21.93 2.21
C ASN A 44 0.33 21.20 3.58
N VAL A 45 1.33 20.38 3.85
CA VAL A 45 1.57 19.79 5.17
C VAL A 45 3.02 20.09 5.47
N ASP A 46 3.33 20.62 6.65
CA ASP A 46 4.72 20.94 6.99
C ASP A 46 5.49 19.60 6.98
N GLU A 47 6.51 19.48 6.14
CA GLU A 47 7.34 18.27 6.05
C GLU A 47 7.85 17.88 7.44
N ALA A 48 8.13 18.88 8.27
CA ALA A 48 8.51 18.72 9.67
C ALA A 48 7.39 18.12 10.56
N GLU A 49 6.12 18.38 10.26
CA GLU A 49 4.96 17.89 11.00
C GLU A 49 4.66 16.42 10.69
N ILE A 50 4.78 15.98 9.43
CA ILE A 50 4.67 14.57 9.05
C ILE A 50 5.81 13.75 9.65
N ILE A 51 7.05 14.24 9.51
CA ILE A 51 8.23 13.57 10.06
C ILE A 51 8.11 13.49 11.60
N SER A 52 7.66 14.56 12.25
CA SER A 52 7.44 14.59 13.70
C SER A 52 6.30 13.66 14.13
N ALA A 53 5.19 13.57 13.40
CA ALA A 53 4.08 12.67 13.71
C ALA A 53 4.49 11.20 13.61
N VAL A 54 5.28 10.82 12.60
CA VAL A 54 5.82 9.44 12.47
C VAL A 54 6.81 9.11 13.56
N ILE A 55 7.68 10.05 13.93
CA ILE A 55 8.64 9.87 15.04
C ILE A 55 7.90 9.77 16.38
N ASN A 56 6.82 10.54 16.59
CA ASN A 56 6.06 10.55 17.85
C ASN A 56 5.12 9.36 18.04
N GLN A 57 4.68 8.67 16.97
CA GLN A 57 3.87 7.44 17.07
C GLN A 57 4.68 6.19 17.44
N ASN A 58 6.00 6.25 17.33
CA ASN A 58 6.91 5.12 17.56
C ASN A 58 7.80 5.40 18.76
N GLU A 59 7.32 5.02 19.95
CA GLU A 59 7.97 5.20 21.25
C GLU A 59 9.19 4.25 21.43
N PHE A 60 10.14 4.25 20.47
CA PHE A 60 11.32 3.36 20.50
C PHE A 60 12.66 4.02 20.17
N LEU A 61 12.70 5.32 19.90
CA LEU A 61 13.98 6.03 19.72
C LEU A 61 14.48 6.52 21.08
N THR A 62 15.17 5.63 21.79
CA THR A 62 16.04 6.04 22.89
C THR A 62 17.27 6.73 22.33
N GLU A 63 17.64 7.79 23.07
CA GLU A 63 18.86 8.59 23.05
C GLU A 63 20.04 7.94 22.32
N ASP A 64 20.29 8.38 21.09
CA ASP A 64 21.62 8.69 20.55
C ASP A 64 21.50 8.91 19.05
N ASP A 65 21.28 10.16 18.66
CA ASP A 65 21.86 10.78 17.47
C ASP A 65 21.46 12.26 17.47
N HIS A 66 22.43 13.09 17.83
CA HIS A 66 22.32 14.53 17.95
C HIS A 66 22.13 15.19 16.57
N ILE A 67 20.88 15.31 16.12
CA ILE A 67 20.47 16.35 15.16
C ILE A 67 19.23 17.06 15.74
N ASP A 68 19.50 18.14 16.47
CA ASP A 68 18.60 19.24 16.86
C ASP A 68 17.13 18.93 17.27
N LEU A 69 16.93 17.93 18.13
CA LEU A 69 15.66 17.70 18.85
C LEU A 69 15.30 18.77 19.91
N LYS A 70 16.12 19.81 20.10
CA LYS A 70 15.86 20.86 21.11
C LYS A 70 14.91 21.95 20.64
N LEU A 71 14.79 22.19 19.34
CA LEU A 71 13.85 23.17 18.78
C LEU A 71 12.40 22.65 18.70
N PHE A 72 12.21 21.33 18.67
CA PHE A 72 10.87 20.73 18.55
C PHE A 72 10.13 20.49 19.89
N LYS A 73 10.83 20.49 21.02
CA LYS A 73 10.19 20.34 22.35
C LYS A 73 9.43 21.59 22.81
N GLN A 74 9.57 22.73 22.14
CA GLN A 74 8.93 23.99 22.54
C GLN A 74 7.54 24.23 21.92
N SER A 75 7.12 23.48 20.90
CA SER A 75 5.78 23.63 20.30
C SER A 75 4.70 22.75 20.97
N ARG A 76 5.05 21.91 21.95
CA ARG A 76 4.06 21.16 22.76
C ARG A 76 3.37 22.06 23.80
N LYS A 77 2.53 22.98 23.34
CA LYS A 77 1.46 23.60 24.15
C LYS A 77 0.24 23.87 23.28
N GLY A 78 -0.61 22.85 23.16
CA GLY A 78 -1.96 22.97 22.59
C GLY A 78 -2.12 22.23 21.28
N ASP A 79 -2.26 20.90 21.34
CA ASP A 79 -3.47 20.20 20.89
C ASP A 79 -3.23 18.67 20.84
N ASN A 80 -4.11 17.95 21.55
CA ASN A 80 -3.99 16.53 21.88
C ASN A 80 -4.69 15.64 20.83
N HIS A 81 -4.19 15.55 19.61
CA HIS A 81 -4.63 14.50 18.68
C HIS A 81 -3.41 13.90 17.95
N GLY A 82 -3.05 12.66 18.28
CA GLY A 82 -2.05 11.92 17.52
C GLY A 82 -2.53 11.74 16.08
N THR A 83 -1.82 12.34 15.12
CA THR A 83 -2.19 12.39 13.71
C THR A 83 -2.01 11.02 13.06
N ASN A 84 -3.05 10.47 12.44
CA ASN A 84 -3.02 9.18 11.73
C ASN A 84 -2.27 9.35 10.40
N VAL A 85 -0.94 9.27 10.44
CA VAL A 85 -0.07 9.54 9.29
C VAL A 85 -0.45 8.76 8.01
N PRO A 86 -0.75 7.44 8.06
CA PRO A 86 -1.23 6.72 6.89
C PRO A 86 -2.46 7.36 6.24
N GLU A 87 -3.44 7.78 7.04
CA GLU A 87 -4.65 8.42 6.54
C GLU A 87 -4.38 9.80 5.93
N GLU A 88 -3.50 10.60 6.55
CA GLU A 88 -3.08 11.90 6.01
C GLU A 88 -2.37 11.76 4.66
N LEU A 89 -1.57 10.71 4.49
CA LEU A 89 -0.91 10.43 3.23
C LEU A 89 -1.91 10.04 2.14
N VAL A 90 -2.92 9.23 2.47
CA VAL A 90 -4.03 8.91 1.55
C VAL A 90 -4.77 10.17 1.14
N GLN A 91 -5.10 11.04 2.09
CA GLN A 91 -5.78 12.31 1.82
C GLN A 91 -4.93 13.24 0.94
N SER A 92 -3.63 13.33 1.22
CA SER A 92 -2.68 14.15 0.47
C SER A 92 -2.54 13.65 -0.97
N TYR A 93 -2.41 12.34 -1.16
CA TYR A 93 -2.39 11.73 -2.48
C TYR A 93 -3.70 12.00 -3.23
N THR A 94 -4.86 11.86 -2.57
CA THR A 94 -6.16 12.13 -3.19
C THR A 94 -6.30 13.59 -3.64
N LYS A 95 -5.82 14.54 -2.83
CA LYS A 95 -5.80 15.98 -3.16
C LYS A 95 -4.82 16.30 -4.31
N TYR A 96 -3.76 15.53 -4.44
CA TYR A 96 -2.76 15.70 -5.50
C TYR A 96 -3.27 15.28 -6.88
N ILE A 97 -4.35 14.51 -6.95
CA ILE A 97 -4.99 14.14 -8.21
C ILE A 97 -5.66 15.39 -8.79
N ILE A 98 -4.95 16.08 -9.67
CA ILE A 98 -5.47 17.24 -10.39
C ILE A 98 -6.33 16.70 -11.55
N PRO A 99 -7.62 17.10 -11.66
CA PRO A 99 -8.56 16.54 -12.65
C PRO A 99 -8.15 16.64 -14.12
N ASP A 100 -7.20 17.51 -14.47
CA ASP A 100 -6.79 17.80 -15.86
C ASP A 100 -5.31 17.54 -16.17
N LEU A 101 -4.49 17.12 -15.20
CA LEU A 101 -3.12 16.69 -15.44
C LEU A 101 -3.00 15.20 -15.15
N SER A 102 -3.26 14.36 -16.15
CA SER A 102 -2.97 12.93 -16.08
C SER A 102 -1.47 12.69 -16.28
N ASP A 103 -0.66 13.22 -15.36
CA ASP A 103 0.78 13.00 -15.38
C ASP A 103 1.07 11.55 -14.96
N THR A 104 1.86 10.86 -15.79
CA THR A 104 2.42 9.54 -15.50
C THR A 104 3.12 9.48 -14.13
N ASN A 105 3.61 10.63 -13.64
CA ASN A 105 4.19 10.76 -12.31
C ASN A 105 3.19 10.44 -11.17
N ILE A 106 1.90 10.77 -11.32
CA ILE A 106 0.88 10.51 -10.28
C ILE A 106 0.72 9.00 -10.08
N ILE A 107 0.71 8.24 -11.17
CA ILE A 107 0.63 6.77 -11.12
C ILE A 107 1.85 6.20 -10.41
N ASP A 108 3.05 6.65 -10.78
CA ASP A 108 4.30 6.17 -10.18
C ASP A 108 4.37 6.51 -8.68
N VAL A 109 3.85 7.67 -8.26
CA VAL A 109 3.70 8.03 -6.85
C VAL A 109 2.75 7.06 -6.13
N GLY A 110 1.55 6.83 -6.70
CA GLY A 110 0.57 5.92 -6.11
C GLY A 110 1.12 4.50 -5.93
N LEU A 111 1.84 3.99 -6.92
CA LEU A 111 2.50 2.68 -6.86
C LEU A 111 3.58 2.62 -5.77
N ARG A 112 4.36 3.69 -5.59
CA ARG A 112 5.38 3.78 -4.54
C ARG A 112 4.75 3.83 -3.15
N ILE A 113 3.73 4.66 -2.95
CA ILE A 113 3.01 4.76 -1.67
C ILE A 113 2.32 3.44 -1.32
N GLY A 114 1.63 2.82 -2.29
CA GLY A 114 1.00 1.52 -2.08
C GLY A 114 2.03 0.41 -1.77
N GLY A 115 3.16 0.41 -2.48
CA GLY A 115 4.27 -0.51 -2.20
C GLY A 115 4.85 -0.32 -0.80
N PHE A 116 5.07 0.94 -0.42
CA PHE A 116 5.51 1.29 0.93
C PHE A 116 4.55 0.77 2.00
N PHE A 117 3.25 0.98 1.82
CA PHE A 117 2.25 0.46 2.76
C PHE A 117 2.21 -1.07 2.81
N ASN A 118 2.50 -1.78 1.72
CA ASN A 118 2.66 -3.24 1.76
C ASN A 118 3.85 -3.66 2.63
N GLU A 119 5.00 -3.02 2.45
CA GLU A 119 6.23 -3.32 3.21
C GLU A 119 6.05 -2.99 4.70
N ALA A 120 5.33 -1.91 5.01
CA ALA A 120 5.02 -1.47 6.35
C ALA A 120 3.90 -2.28 7.04
N GLY A 121 3.22 -3.19 6.32
CA GLY A 121 2.08 -3.97 6.82
C GLY A 121 0.77 -3.19 6.93
N CYS A 122 0.69 -1.99 6.36
CA CYS A 122 -0.48 -1.12 6.29
C CYS A 122 -1.44 -1.52 5.15
N PHE A 123 -1.83 -2.78 5.07
CA PHE A 123 -2.48 -3.33 3.86
C PHE A 123 -3.78 -2.62 3.49
N ASN A 124 -4.60 -2.22 4.47
CA ASN A 124 -5.81 -1.45 4.22
C ASN A 124 -5.55 -0.11 3.52
N TYR A 125 -4.48 0.61 3.89
CA TYR A 125 -4.08 1.88 3.25
C TYR A 125 -3.43 1.65 1.89
N SER A 126 -2.64 0.57 1.75
CA SER A 126 -2.13 0.12 0.46
C SER A 126 -3.27 -0.11 -0.55
N ILE A 127 -4.28 -0.90 -0.16
CA ILE A 127 -5.44 -1.21 -0.99
C ILE A 127 -6.17 0.09 -1.41
N LYS A 128 -6.40 1.03 -0.47
CA LYS A 128 -7.00 2.33 -0.78
C LYS A 128 -6.23 3.08 -1.87
N ILE A 129 -4.91 3.25 -1.71
CA ILE A 129 -4.07 3.97 -2.67
C ILE A 129 -4.02 3.27 -4.03
N LEU A 130 -3.87 1.95 -4.04
CA LEU A 130 -3.78 1.17 -5.27
C LEU A 130 -5.11 1.15 -6.04
N ASN A 131 -6.25 1.17 -5.35
CA ASN A 131 -7.55 1.36 -5.99
C ASN A 131 -7.66 2.73 -6.68
N ILE A 132 -7.26 3.81 -5.99
CA ILE A 132 -7.23 5.14 -6.58
C ILE A 132 -6.29 5.18 -7.80
N THR A 133 -5.13 4.54 -7.69
CA THR A 133 -4.12 4.47 -8.76
C THR A 133 -4.62 3.69 -9.97
N GLU A 134 -5.32 2.58 -9.77
CA GLU A 134 -6.00 1.85 -10.85
C GLU A 134 -7.00 2.75 -11.59
N GLU A 135 -7.85 3.47 -10.87
CA GLU A 135 -8.85 4.35 -11.47
C GLU A 135 -8.22 5.44 -12.35
N ILE A 136 -7.09 5.99 -11.91
CA ILE A 136 -6.31 6.96 -12.70
C ILE A 136 -5.74 6.30 -13.96
N CYS A 137 -5.17 5.10 -13.86
CA CYS A 137 -4.67 4.34 -15.00
C CYS A 137 -5.78 4.04 -16.02
N LYS A 138 -6.96 3.62 -15.56
CA LYS A 138 -8.10 3.22 -16.42
C LYS A 138 -8.76 4.40 -17.13
N LYS A 139 -8.78 5.59 -16.52
CA LYS A 139 -9.33 6.82 -17.14
C LYS A 139 -8.49 7.33 -18.32
N GLN A 140 -7.22 6.96 -18.38
CA GLN A 140 -6.32 7.39 -19.44
C GLN A 140 -6.44 6.49 -20.69
N LYS A 141 -6.05 7.03 -21.85
CA LYS A 141 -6.00 6.25 -23.09
C LYS A 141 -4.93 5.15 -22.96
N GLN A 142 -5.38 3.90 -22.98
CA GLN A 142 -4.51 2.75 -22.78
C GLN A 142 -3.39 2.67 -23.82
N ASN A 143 -2.19 2.44 -23.31
CA ASN A 143 -0.97 2.21 -24.08
C ASN A 143 -0.08 1.22 -23.30
N ILE A 144 1.00 0.75 -23.93
CA ILE A 144 1.90 -0.25 -23.33
C ILE A 144 2.45 0.20 -21.96
N PHE A 145 2.79 1.48 -21.81
CA PHE A 145 3.30 2.01 -20.55
C PHE A 145 2.25 1.90 -19.44
N LEU A 146 1.02 2.34 -19.69
CA LEU A 146 -0.07 2.27 -18.71
C LEU A 146 -0.47 0.83 -18.38
N LEU A 147 -0.50 -0.07 -19.36
CA LEU A 147 -0.77 -1.48 -19.13
C LEU A 147 0.27 -2.12 -18.20
N ARG A 148 1.54 -1.78 -18.36
CA ARG A 148 2.61 -2.24 -17.45
C ARG A 148 2.46 -1.67 -16.04
N ARG A 149 2.07 -0.40 -15.91
CA ARG A 149 1.80 0.23 -14.60
C ARG A 149 0.57 -0.34 -13.92
N LEU A 150 -0.46 -0.64 -14.69
CA LEU A 150 -1.65 -1.33 -14.20
C LEU A 150 -1.31 -2.73 -13.69
N LEU A 151 -0.42 -3.43 -14.38
CA LEU A 151 0.05 -4.74 -13.94
C LEU A 151 0.90 -4.67 -12.65
N ASP A 152 1.75 -3.64 -12.49
CA ASP A 152 2.47 -3.40 -11.24
C ASP A 152 1.50 -3.04 -10.08
N CYS A 153 0.45 -2.27 -10.40
CA CYS A 153 -0.63 -1.97 -9.46
C CYS A 153 -1.30 -3.27 -8.96
N TYR A 154 -1.65 -4.17 -9.88
CA TYR A 154 -2.27 -5.45 -9.52
C TYR A 154 -1.33 -6.38 -8.78
N HIS A 155 -0.05 -6.42 -9.16
CA HIS A 155 0.98 -7.18 -8.45
C HIS A 155 1.05 -6.78 -6.97
N LYS A 156 1.07 -5.47 -6.67
CA LYS A 156 1.08 -4.96 -5.29
C LYS A 156 -0.27 -5.16 -4.60
N ARG A 157 -1.37 -4.95 -5.30
CA ARG A 157 -2.70 -4.96 -4.68
C ARG A 157 -3.15 -6.37 -4.30
N ILE A 158 -2.95 -7.36 -5.18
CA ILE A 158 -3.37 -8.73 -4.87
C ILE A 158 -2.62 -9.31 -3.68
N TYR A 159 -1.35 -8.93 -3.50
CA TYR A 159 -0.58 -9.24 -2.29
C TYR A 159 -1.26 -8.67 -1.04
N ALA A 160 -1.57 -7.36 -1.06
CA ALA A 160 -2.24 -6.69 0.05
C ALA A 160 -3.61 -7.31 0.35
N GLU A 161 -4.43 -7.54 -0.67
CA GLU A 161 -5.76 -8.13 -0.54
C GLU A 161 -5.69 -9.57 -0.01
N ALA A 162 -4.74 -10.38 -0.45
CA ALA A 162 -4.57 -11.75 0.03
C ALA A 162 -4.13 -11.80 1.50
N ILE A 163 -3.14 -10.99 1.89
CA ILE A 163 -2.64 -10.94 3.28
C ILE A 163 -3.69 -10.31 4.22
N TYR A 164 -4.45 -9.34 3.73
CA TYR A 164 -5.52 -8.69 4.49
C TYR A 164 -6.85 -9.48 4.43
N CYS A 165 -6.85 -10.69 3.88
CA CYS A 165 -8.00 -11.60 3.76
C CYS A 165 -9.21 -11.04 2.98
N GLU A 166 -8.99 -10.06 2.10
CA GLU A 166 -9.98 -9.51 1.16
C GLU A 166 -10.12 -10.40 -0.09
N PHE A 167 -10.42 -11.68 0.09
CA PHE A 167 -10.31 -12.68 -0.97
C PHE A 167 -11.19 -12.41 -2.20
N LYS A 168 -12.36 -11.80 -2.02
CA LYS A 168 -13.23 -11.40 -3.15
C LYS A 168 -12.59 -10.30 -3.98
N ALA A 169 -11.94 -9.34 -3.34
CA ALA A 169 -11.20 -8.28 -4.03
C ALA A 169 -9.96 -8.86 -4.72
N ALA A 170 -9.22 -9.75 -4.03
CA ALA A 170 -8.07 -10.45 -4.59
C ALA A 170 -8.42 -11.25 -5.86
N GLU A 171 -9.56 -11.93 -5.86
CA GLU A 171 -10.06 -12.66 -7.04
C GLU A 171 -10.42 -11.71 -8.20
N ALA A 172 -11.04 -10.56 -7.92
CA ALA A 172 -11.30 -9.55 -8.94
C ALA A 172 -10.00 -8.95 -9.50
N THR A 173 -9.00 -8.73 -8.64
CA THR A 173 -7.67 -8.27 -9.06
C THR A 173 -6.95 -9.32 -9.91
N PHE A 174 -7.05 -10.61 -9.56
CA PHE A 174 -6.51 -11.72 -10.36
C PHE A 174 -7.08 -11.73 -11.78
N ILE A 175 -8.41 -11.67 -11.92
CA ILE A 175 -9.09 -11.64 -13.22
C ILE A 175 -8.64 -10.42 -14.04
N SER A 176 -8.56 -9.25 -13.40
CA SER A 176 -8.13 -8.01 -14.05
C SER A 176 -6.67 -8.11 -14.53
N ALA A 177 -5.78 -8.66 -13.70
CA ALA A 177 -4.39 -8.88 -14.05
C ALA A 177 -4.22 -9.84 -15.22
N GLN A 178 -4.97 -10.95 -15.25
CA GLN A 178 -4.98 -11.86 -16.40
C GLN A 178 -5.44 -11.17 -17.69
N SER A 179 -6.46 -10.31 -17.61
CA SER A 179 -6.91 -9.54 -18.78
C SER A 179 -5.82 -8.62 -19.29
N THR A 180 -5.12 -7.90 -18.40
CA THR A 180 -4.01 -7.01 -18.75
C THR A 180 -2.82 -7.79 -19.34
N ILE A 181 -2.51 -8.98 -18.84
CA ILE A 181 -1.48 -9.86 -19.43
C ILE A 181 -1.84 -10.20 -20.88
N LYS A 182 -3.08 -10.64 -21.14
CA LYS A 182 -3.55 -10.97 -22.49
C LYS A 182 -3.46 -9.78 -23.45
N GLU A 183 -3.68 -8.57 -22.97
CA GLU A 183 -3.49 -7.36 -23.77
C GLU A 183 -2.01 -7.10 -24.08
N LEU A 184 -1.13 -7.26 -23.10
CA LEU A 184 0.32 -7.11 -23.29
C LEU A 184 0.91 -8.21 -24.19
N GLU A 185 0.36 -9.42 -24.17
CA GLU A 185 0.71 -10.53 -25.07
C GLU A 185 0.42 -10.17 -26.53
N LYS A 186 -0.77 -9.64 -26.82
CA LYS A 186 -1.14 -9.17 -28.17
C LYS A 186 -0.20 -8.09 -28.69
N LEU A 187 0.38 -7.31 -27.78
CA LEU A 187 1.32 -6.23 -28.08
C LEU A 187 2.79 -6.68 -28.06
N ASN A 188 3.08 -7.97 -27.83
CA ASN A 188 4.44 -8.51 -27.65
C ASN A 188 5.28 -7.73 -26.63
N SER A 189 4.66 -7.28 -25.53
CA SER A 189 5.26 -6.36 -24.57
C SER A 189 5.14 -6.80 -23.10
N VAL A 190 4.90 -8.09 -22.89
CA VAL A 190 4.75 -8.73 -21.57
C VAL A 190 6.04 -8.53 -20.75
N PRO A 191 5.96 -7.97 -19.53
CA PRO A 191 7.10 -7.86 -18.63
C PRO A 191 7.40 -9.20 -17.94
N ASN A 192 8.41 -9.23 -17.06
CA ASN A 192 8.62 -10.39 -16.20
C ASN A 192 7.41 -10.57 -15.24
N LEU A 193 6.78 -11.75 -15.29
CA LEU A 193 5.57 -12.07 -14.52
C LEU A 193 5.85 -12.87 -13.24
N ALA A 194 7.11 -13.21 -12.93
CA ALA A 194 7.44 -14.11 -11.82
C ALA A 194 6.88 -13.67 -10.46
N GLY A 195 7.00 -12.38 -10.12
CA GLY A 195 6.47 -11.84 -8.87
C GLY A 195 4.94 -11.86 -8.81
N LEU A 196 4.29 -11.57 -9.94
CA LEU A 196 2.83 -11.63 -10.02
C LEU A 196 2.30 -13.06 -9.86
N TYR A 197 2.90 -14.04 -10.54
CA TYR A 197 2.52 -15.45 -10.37
C TYR A 197 2.81 -15.97 -8.96
N THR A 198 3.86 -15.47 -8.31
CA THR A 198 4.12 -15.78 -6.89
C THR A 198 2.97 -15.32 -6.02
N ASN A 199 2.43 -14.11 -6.26
CA ASN A 199 1.27 -13.62 -5.51
C ASN A 199 -0.03 -14.36 -5.87
N PHE A 200 -0.16 -14.88 -7.10
CA PHE A 200 -1.28 -15.76 -7.45
C PHE A 200 -1.23 -17.06 -6.66
N SER A 201 -0.06 -17.72 -6.63
CA SER A 201 0.14 -18.92 -5.81
C SER A 201 -0.09 -18.64 -4.33
N LEU A 202 0.34 -17.48 -3.81
CA LEU A 202 0.07 -17.05 -2.44
C LEU A 202 -1.43 -16.95 -2.15
N LEU A 203 -2.23 -16.37 -3.05
CA LEU A 203 -3.68 -16.27 -2.88
C LEU A 203 -4.33 -17.65 -2.72
N TYR A 204 -4.04 -18.58 -3.65
CA TYR A 204 -4.57 -19.94 -3.59
C TYR A 204 -4.10 -20.70 -2.35
N PHE A 205 -2.83 -20.51 -1.97
CA PHE A 205 -2.28 -21.09 -0.75
C PHE A 205 -3.03 -20.62 0.51
N ILE A 206 -3.21 -19.31 0.67
CA ILE A 206 -3.93 -18.75 1.84
C ILE A 206 -5.40 -19.20 1.85
N ARG A 207 -6.02 -19.38 0.68
CA ARG A 207 -7.39 -19.92 0.55
C ARG A 207 -7.50 -21.42 0.80
N SER A 208 -6.38 -22.13 0.95
CA SER A 208 -6.32 -23.60 1.03
C SER A 208 -6.90 -24.29 -0.22
N GLU A 209 -6.79 -23.65 -1.38
CA GLU A 209 -7.26 -24.14 -2.69
C GLU A 209 -6.08 -24.76 -3.45
N TYR A 210 -5.58 -25.89 -2.95
CA TYR A 210 -4.34 -26.52 -3.45
C TYR A 210 -4.46 -27.16 -4.84
N ASP A 211 -5.68 -27.30 -5.37
CA ASP A 211 -5.96 -28.04 -6.60
C ASP A 211 -6.15 -27.15 -7.86
N GLU A 212 -6.00 -25.82 -7.76
CA GLU A 212 -6.36 -24.85 -8.83
C GLU A 212 -5.18 -24.15 -9.56
N VAL A 213 -3.96 -24.72 -9.53
CA VAL A 213 -2.78 -24.14 -10.22
C VAL A 213 -2.52 -24.78 -11.59
#